data_AF-A0A520PBZ7-F1
#
_entry.id   AF-A0A520PBZ7-F1
#
_cell.length_a   1.000
_cell.length_b   1.000
_cell.length_c   1.000
_cell.angle_alpha   90.00
_cell.angle_beta   90.00
_cell.angle_gamma   90.00
#
_symmetry.space_group_name_H-M   'P 1'
#
loop_
_entity.id
_entity.type
_entity.pdbx_description
1 polymer ?
#
loop_
_entity_poly.entity_id
_entity_poly.type
_entity_poly.pdbx_seq_one_letter_code
_entity_poly.pdbx_strand_id
1 'polypeptide(L)' 'MGQKVNPIGLRLGISKTWNSKWFAEKDYASQLKQDLDIQKFVKARLKHAAISKIEVERTAKKTKVNIFSARPG' A
#
# COMPACT_ATOMS: atom_id res chain seq x y z
N MET A 1 -20.09 24.79 3.69
CA MET A 1 -19.23 23.94 4.55
C MET A 1 -19.11 22.56 3.90
N GLY A 2 -17.93 22.14 3.46
CA GLY A 2 -17.79 20.85 2.77
C GLY A 2 -16.46 20.58 2.04
N GLN A 3 -15.41 21.34 2.32
CA GLN A 3 -14.11 21.20 1.62
C GLN A 3 -13.00 20.86 2.62
N LYS A 4 -13.14 19.74 3.34
CA LYS A 4 -12.05 19.24 4.18
C LYS A 4 -11.21 18.25 3.36
N VAL A 5 -9.95 18.58 3.16
CA VAL A 5 -8.97 17.74 2.46
C VAL A 5 -8.66 16.50 3.31
N ASN A 6 -8.35 15.38 2.67
CA ASN A 6 -7.88 14.20 3.38
C ASN A 6 -6.58 14.53 4.14
N PRO A 7 -6.56 14.41 5.49
CA PRO A 7 -5.41 14.80 6.30
C PRO A 7 -4.19 13.90 6.09
N ILE A 8 -4.38 12.67 5.58
CA ILE A 8 -3.26 11.79 5.18
C ILE A 8 -2.62 12.36 3.92
N GLY A 9 -3.44 12.65 2.90
CA GLY A 9 -2.98 13.22 1.63
C GLY A 9 -2.26 14.55 1.81
N LEU A 10 -2.83 15.44 2.63
CA LEU A 10 -2.25 16.76 2.95
C LEU A 10 -0.85 16.68 3.57
N ARG A 11 -0.52 15.57 4.26
CA ARG A 11 0.75 15.38 4.97
C ARG A 11 1.68 14.34 4.32
N LEU A 12 1.31 13.81 3.15
CA LEU A 12 2.19 12.94 2.38
C LEU A 12 3.44 13.71 1.97
N GLY A 13 4.62 13.14 2.24
CA GLY A 13 5.91 13.78 1.97
C GLY A 13 6.40 14.75 3.06
N ILE A 14 5.55 15.12 4.03
CA ILE A 14 5.93 15.96 5.17
C ILE A 14 6.18 15.10 6.42
N SER A 15 5.12 14.45 6.92
CA SER A 15 5.18 13.60 8.12
C SER A 15 4.67 12.18 7.90
N LYS A 16 3.97 11.94 6.78
CA LYS A 16 3.51 10.60 6.38
C LYS A 16 4.18 10.18 5.08
N THR A 17 4.56 8.91 5.01
CA THR A 17 5.17 8.27 3.83
C THR A 17 4.18 7.43 3.04
N TRP A 18 4.52 7.18 1.77
CA TRP A 18 3.75 6.32 0.87
C TRP A 18 3.69 4.87 1.34
N ASN A 19 2.58 4.21 1.06
CA ASN A 19 2.38 2.78 1.34
C ASN A 19 3.08 1.90 0.28
N SER A 20 3.12 2.34 -0.97
CA SER A 20 3.91 1.69 -2.03
C SER A 20 5.16 2.50 -2.29
N LYS A 21 6.33 1.87 -2.18
CA LYS A 21 7.64 2.51 -2.41
C LYS A 21 8.39 1.74 -3.49
N TRP A 22 8.38 2.30 -4.70
CA TRP A 22 9.11 1.79 -5.84
C TRP A 22 9.11 2.85 -6.94
N PHE A 23 9.96 2.65 -7.94
CA PHE A 23 10.08 3.53 -9.10
C PHE A 23 9.99 2.69 -10.37
N ALA A 24 9.20 3.16 -11.35
CA ALA A 24 9.15 2.60 -12.69
C ALA A 24 8.78 3.70 -13.69
N GLU A 25 9.42 3.67 -14.87
CA GLU A 25 9.13 4.63 -15.95
C GLU A 25 8.05 4.08 -16.89
N LYS A 26 8.37 3.04 -17.68
CA LYS A 26 7.46 2.50 -18.70
C LYS A 26 6.39 1.56 -18.13
N ASP A 27 6.75 0.77 -17.12
CA ASP A 27 5.88 -0.28 -16.56
C ASP A 27 5.05 0.18 -15.35
N TYR A 28 4.92 1.48 -15.12
CA TYR A 28 4.22 2.01 -13.95
C TYR A 28 2.77 1.49 -13.84
N ALA A 29 2.01 1.56 -14.94
CA ALA A 29 0.60 1.19 -14.93
C ALA A 29 0.37 -0.31 -14.66
N SER A 30 1.23 -1.18 -15.22
CA SER A 30 1.13 -2.63 -15.01
C SER A 30 1.51 -3.00 -13.57
N GLN A 31 2.57 -2.38 -13.02
CA GLN A 31 2.99 -2.59 -11.64
C GLN A 31 1.97 -2.06 -10.63
N LEU A 32 1.34 -0.91 -10.91
CA LEU A 32 0.27 -0.36 -10.08
C LEU A 32 -0.95 -1.30 -10.04
N LYS A 33 -1.34 -1.86 -11.19
CA LYS A 33 -2.45 -2.83 -11.25
C LYS A 33 -2.16 -4.06 -10.40
N GLN A 34 -0.95 -4.60 -10.51
CA GLN A 34 -0.52 -5.73 -9.67
C GLN A 34 -0.55 -5.39 -8.18
N ASP A 35 -0.12 -4.19 -7.77
CA ASP A 35 -0.18 -3.74 -6.37
C ASP A 35 -1.63 -3.69 -5.85
N LEU A 36 -2.56 -3.19 -6.65
CA LEU A 36 -3.98 -3.16 -6.29
C LEU A 36 -4.56 -4.56 -6.14
N ASP A 37 -4.20 -5.48 -7.03
CA ASP A 37 -4.65 -6.87 -6.99
C ASP A 37 -4.07 -7.60 -5.76
N ILE A 38 -2.79 -7.38 -5.43
CA ILE A 38 -2.16 -7.89 -4.21
C ILE A 38 -2.90 -7.38 -2.97
N GLN A 39 -3.20 -6.09 -2.88
CA GLN A 39 -3.93 -5.53 -1.74
C GLN A 39 -5.32 -6.12 -1.58
N LYS A 40 -6.05 -6.32 -2.69
CA LYS A 40 -7.37 -6.96 -2.68
C LYS A 40 -7.26 -8.42 -2.22
N PHE A 41 -6.29 -9.16 -2.76
CA PHE A 41 -6.07 -10.57 -2.42
C PHE A 41 -5.73 -10.74 -0.93
N VAL A 42 -4.78 -9.95 -0.41
CA VAL A 42 -4.36 -10.00 0.99
C VAL A 42 -5.53 -9.68 1.93
N LYS A 43 -6.31 -8.63 1.64
CA LYS A 43 -7.50 -8.28 2.44
C LYS A 43 -8.58 -9.36 2.37
N ALA A 44 -8.77 -9.98 1.22
CA ALA A 44 -9.77 -11.03 1.05
C ALA A 44 -9.39 -12.33 1.77
N ARG A 45 -8.11 -12.71 1.75
CA ARG A 45 -7.60 -13.94 2.37
C ARG A 45 -7.44 -13.81 3.89
N LEU A 46 -7.02 -12.65 4.38
CA LEU A 46 -6.70 -12.40 5.79
C LEU A 46 -7.74 -11.50 6.49
N LYS A 47 -9.04 -11.71 6.21
CA LYS A 47 -10.13 -10.91 6.82
C LYS A 47 -10.13 -10.96 8.34
N HIS A 48 -9.78 -12.11 8.92
CA HIS A 48 -9.76 -12.31 10.37
C HIS A 48 -8.54 -11.70 11.07
N ALA A 49 -7.48 -11.38 10.31
CA ALA A 49 -6.20 -10.93 10.85
C ALA A 49 -6.18 -9.43 11.21
N ALA A 50 -7.30 -8.70 11.12
CA ALA A 50 -7.39 -7.27 11.48
C ALA A 50 -6.20 -6.44 10.95
N ILE A 51 -6.09 -6.38 9.61
CA ILE A 51 -4.98 -5.72 8.92
C ILE A 51 -5.09 -4.20 9.06
N SER A 52 -4.05 -3.55 9.59
CA SER A 52 -3.97 -2.10 9.74
C SER A 52 -3.37 -1.41 8.51
N LYS A 53 -2.25 -1.95 8.00
CA LYS A 53 -1.50 -1.36 6.88
C LYS A 53 -0.88 -2.44 6.02
N ILE A 54 -0.83 -2.19 4.71
CA ILE A 54 -0.09 -3.01 3.75
C ILE A 54 0.91 -2.07 3.09
N GLU A 55 2.19 -2.41 3.16
CA GLU A 55 3.24 -1.72 2.43
C GLU A 55 3.81 -2.62 1.34
N VAL A 56 4.03 -2.03 0.17
CA VAL A 56 4.60 -2.75 -0.98
C VAL A 56 5.90 -2.07 -1.39
N GLU A 57 7.00 -2.79 -1.28
CA GLU A 57 8.31 -2.34 -1.71
C GLU A 57 8.72 -3.19 -2.91
N ARG A 58 9.03 -2.54 -4.04
CA ARG A 58 9.54 -3.24 -5.23
C ARG A 58 10.99 -2.82 -5.48
N THR A 59 11.86 -3.82 -5.51
CA THR A 59 13.20 -3.72 -6.07
C THR A 59 13.19 -4.37 -7.46
N ALA A 60 14.18 -4.08 -8.31
CA ALA A 60 14.25 -4.57 -9.69
C ALA A 60 14.00 -6.08 -9.90
N LYS A 61 14.28 -6.92 -8.89
CA LYS A 61 14.12 -8.38 -8.97
C LYS A 61 13.16 -8.98 -7.93
N LYS A 62 12.69 -8.20 -6.96
CA LYS A 62 11.95 -8.72 -5.81
C LYS A 62 10.85 -7.76 -5.38
N THR A 63 9.68 -8.32 -5.09
CA THR A 63 8.57 -7.61 -4.47
C THR A 63 8.46 -8.05 -3.02
N LYS A 64 8.57 -7.09 -2.10
CA LYS A 64 8.42 -7.30 -0.66
C LYS A 64 7.09 -6.70 -0.23
N VAL A 65 6.27 -7.51 0.44
CA VAL A 65 4.96 -7.09 0.95
C VAL A 65 5.02 -7.16 2.46
N ASN A 66 4.97 -6.00 3.13
CA ASN A 66 4.94 -5.92 4.58
C ASN A 66 3.48 -5.75 5.03
N ILE A 67 2.99 -6.68 5.84
CA ILE A 67 1.62 -6.67 6.35
C ILE A 67 1.67 -6.33 7.84
N PHE A 68 1.05 -5.22 8.21
CA PHE A 68 0.90 -4.80 9.60
C PHE A 68 -0.49 -5.24 10.08
N SER A 69 -0.51 -6.16 11.02
CA SER A 69 -1.71 -6.82 11.53
C SER A 69 -1.70 -6.85 13.05
N ALA A 70 -2.88 -6.73 13.66
CA ALA A 70 -3.04 -6.88 15.11
C ALA A 70 -3.05 -8.36 15.55
N ARG A 71 -3.28 -9.29 14.63
CA ARG A 71 -3.36 -10.74 14.88
C ARG A 71 -2.54 -11.49 13.82
N PRO A 72 -1.23 -11.63 14.02
CA PRO A 72 -0.34 -12.28 13.06
C PRO A 72 -0.43 -13.82 13.04
N GLY A 73 -1.17 -14.41 13.98
CA GLY A 73 -1.34 -15.87 14.13
C GLY A 73 -2.71 -16.36 13.70
#